data_AF-A0A0F7IEQ6-F1
#
_entry.id   AF-A0A0F7IEQ6-F1
#
_cell.length_a   1.000
_cell.length_b   1.000
_cell.length_c   1.000
_cell.angle_alpha   90.00
_cell.angle_beta   90.00
_cell.angle_gamma   90.00
#
_symmetry.space_group_name_H-M   'P 1'
#
loop_
_entity.id
_entity.type
_entity.pdbx_description
1 polymer ?
#
loop_
_entity_poly.entity_id
_entity_poly.type
_entity_poly.pdbx_seq_one_letter_code
_entity_poly.pdbx_strand_id
1 'polypeptide(L)'
;MKGEVGRIFGETSAFEFEFVVFNPRDVRRGDYVKVWNDVEGWIVAYVTDVIAKSDVSGEDVLKGRNVEAEVYIAKASVIGKRENGVLKAPRTPFVPGEKVFLAEESLVAEVLGMSDDGVYLGLLGDTSIKVKLDVNSLVQKHVCILAKTGGGKSYTAGVIIEELIEKGVPLLIIDPHGEYASLKQPNDVKEEMERMEEFGIRPKGYSNIRVYVPPGSPFVDRADSVIYLDGRNLDAEEIIELGNITSPSAQALLYQVIRELDDYTLEDIMDRVEEIKNSSKSVLLGALTKIQKSGLFSDNPTPIDILLQKGRAVILDMRGVDPAYQDLIVARICGKLFEMRKREEIPPGMIVIEEAHNFIPERGFGKAVSTQILRTIASEGRKFGLGLMVISQRPARVDKNVISQCNTQIILRLTNPNDINAVRKGVEGLTAEMVEDIKRLPPGNAVIVSPELERPVIVRIRVRKSRHGHAVEIFGEKRGGRKKSKSGGKVERKEKKDGGFLKKIFGG
;
A
#
# COMPACT_ATOMS: atom_id res chain seq x y z
N MET A 1 -8.26 -8.26 44.62
CA MET A 1 -7.16 -7.46 44.03
C MET A 1 -6.44 -8.15 42.88
N LYS A 2 -6.74 -9.41 42.50
CA LYS A 2 -6.04 -10.03 41.36
C LYS A 2 -6.44 -9.32 40.06
N GLY A 3 -5.46 -8.71 39.38
CA GLY A 3 -5.57 -8.16 38.03
C GLY A 3 -5.87 -6.67 37.91
N GLU A 4 -6.15 -5.95 39.01
CA GLU A 4 -6.31 -4.48 38.94
C GLU A 4 -4.94 -3.81 38.73
N VAL A 5 -4.86 -2.89 37.78
CA VAL A 5 -3.63 -2.13 37.46
C VAL A 5 -3.64 -0.72 38.03
N GLY A 6 -4.80 -0.26 38.50
CA GLY A 6 -4.92 1.05 39.12
C GLY A 6 -6.34 1.37 39.59
N ARG A 7 -6.52 2.60 40.08
CA ARG A 7 -7.82 3.13 40.51
C ARG A 7 -8.04 4.56 40.06
N ILE A 8 -9.25 4.84 39.63
CA ILE A 8 -9.68 6.17 39.22
C ILE A 8 -9.57 7.13 40.40
N PHE A 9 -9.14 8.36 40.15
CA PHE A 9 -9.13 9.44 41.13
C PHE A 9 -9.44 10.78 40.46
N GLY A 10 -9.73 11.80 41.26
CA GLY A 10 -9.97 13.15 40.76
C GLY A 10 -11.32 13.28 40.03
N GLU A 11 -11.42 14.33 39.22
CA GLU A 11 -12.58 14.61 38.40
C GLU A 11 -12.61 13.69 37.17
N THR A 12 -13.79 13.17 36.85
CA THR A 12 -14.00 12.24 35.76
C THR A 12 -15.14 12.70 34.86
N SER A 13 -15.11 12.28 33.60
CA SER A 13 -16.20 12.50 32.66
C SER A 13 -16.57 11.20 31.95
N ALA A 14 -17.56 11.28 31.07
CA ALA A 14 -17.89 10.19 30.15
C ALA A 14 -16.82 10.00 29.05
N PHE A 15 -15.93 10.97 28.85
CA PHE A 15 -14.95 10.99 27.75
C PHE A 15 -13.53 10.67 28.20
N GLU A 16 -13.22 10.92 29.47
CA GLU A 16 -11.88 10.73 30.02
C GLU A 16 -11.89 10.58 31.54
N PHE A 17 -10.84 9.94 32.05
CA PHE A 17 -10.56 9.86 33.47
C PHE A 17 -9.05 9.73 33.72
N GLU A 18 -8.62 10.07 34.93
CA GLU A 18 -7.28 9.79 35.41
C GLU A 18 -7.32 8.62 36.42
N PHE A 19 -6.26 7.83 36.45
CA PHE A 19 -6.11 6.77 37.45
C PHE A 19 -4.69 6.66 37.97
N VAL A 20 -4.56 6.33 39.26
CA VAL A 20 -3.26 6.01 39.87
C VAL A 20 -2.88 4.61 39.43
N VAL A 21 -1.71 4.49 38.82
CA VAL A 21 -1.11 3.22 38.39
C VAL A 21 -0.38 2.61 39.59
N PHE A 22 -0.72 1.36 39.93
CA PHE A 22 -0.13 0.70 41.09
C PHE A 22 1.28 0.20 40.87
N ASN A 23 1.59 -0.20 39.63
CA ASN A 23 2.93 -0.62 39.24
C ASN A 23 3.22 -0.04 37.85
N PRO A 24 4.22 0.84 37.72
CA PRO A 24 4.52 1.54 36.46
C PRO A 24 4.93 0.59 35.32
N ARG A 25 5.19 -0.69 35.60
CA ARG A 25 5.50 -1.69 34.57
C ARG A 25 4.27 -2.24 33.87
N ASP A 26 3.09 -2.11 34.50
CA ASP A 26 1.87 -2.79 34.08
C ASP A 26 1.00 -1.95 33.13
N VAL A 27 1.24 -0.63 33.07
CA VAL A 27 0.49 0.30 32.22
C VAL A 27 1.45 1.25 31.52
N ARG A 28 1.31 1.35 30.20
CA ARG A 28 2.08 2.22 29.32
C ARG A 28 1.14 3.09 28.50
N ARG A 29 1.67 4.22 28.01
CA ARG A 29 1.01 4.98 26.95
C ARG A 29 0.79 4.05 25.75
N GLY A 30 -0.43 4.04 25.22
CA GLY A 30 -0.82 3.15 24.13
C GLY A 30 -1.60 1.91 24.57
N ASP A 31 -1.63 1.60 25.87
CA ASP A 31 -2.38 0.45 26.37
C ASP A 31 -3.89 0.69 26.35
N TYR A 32 -4.63 -0.40 26.36
CA TYR A 32 -6.08 -0.41 26.50
C TYR A 32 -6.44 -0.96 27.87
N VAL A 33 -7.25 -0.19 28.59
CA VAL A 33 -7.78 -0.55 29.90
C VAL A 33 -9.28 -0.71 29.81
N LYS A 34 -9.85 -1.44 30.76
CA LYS A 34 -11.28 -1.49 30.99
C LYS A 34 -11.61 -1.09 32.41
N VAL A 35 -12.77 -0.46 32.55
CA VAL A 35 -13.30 0.01 33.81
C VAL A 35 -14.79 -0.26 33.86
N TRP A 36 -15.31 -0.51 35.06
CA TRP A 36 -16.74 -0.68 35.28
C TRP A 36 -17.44 0.68 35.32
N ASN A 37 -18.54 0.82 34.59
CA ASN A 37 -19.49 1.90 34.72
C ASN A 37 -20.79 1.33 35.32
N ASP A 38 -21.33 1.98 36.35
CA ASP A 38 -22.49 1.46 37.09
C ASP A 38 -23.77 1.33 36.26
N VAL A 39 -23.87 2.08 35.16
CA VAL A 39 -25.03 2.07 34.26
C VAL A 39 -24.76 1.19 33.03
N GLU A 40 -23.54 1.27 32.49
CA GLU A 40 -23.23 0.74 31.16
C GLU A 40 -22.32 -0.51 31.22
N GLY A 41 -21.85 -0.92 32.39
CA GLY A 41 -20.99 -2.09 32.57
C GLY A 41 -19.55 -1.84 32.14
N TRP A 42 -18.88 -2.86 31.59
CA TRP A 42 -17.48 -2.74 31.17
C TRP A 42 -17.31 -1.80 29.98
N ILE A 43 -16.47 -0.78 30.16
CA ILE A 43 -16.10 0.19 29.14
C ILE A 43 -14.60 0.12 28.88
N VAL A 44 -14.20 0.15 27.61
CA VAL A 44 -12.80 0.22 27.18
C VAL A 44 -12.37 1.68 27.06
N ALA A 45 -11.16 1.97 27.52
CA ALA A 45 -10.49 3.25 27.39
C ALA A 45 -9.04 3.05 26.93
N TYR A 46 -8.49 4.07 26.27
CA TYR A 46 -7.13 4.11 25.76
C TYR A 46 -6.26 5.00 26.62
N VAL A 47 -5.11 4.50 27.06
CA VAL A 47 -4.16 5.24 27.87
C VAL A 47 -3.40 6.23 26.98
N THR A 48 -3.74 7.51 27.11
CA THR A 48 -3.18 8.60 26.29
C THR A 48 -1.82 9.06 26.79
N ASP A 49 -1.59 9.00 28.10
CA ASP A 49 -0.35 9.42 28.74
C ASP A 49 -0.13 8.75 30.10
N VAL A 50 1.12 8.67 30.54
CA VAL A 50 1.52 8.19 31.87
C VAL A 50 2.57 9.12 32.45
N ILE A 51 2.22 9.80 33.54
CA ILE A 51 3.00 10.86 34.17
C ILE A 51 3.47 10.39 35.54
N ALA A 52 4.78 10.51 35.80
CA ALA A 52 5.32 10.35 37.15
C ALA A 52 5.28 11.70 37.89
N LYS A 53 4.69 11.72 39.08
CA LYS A 53 4.72 12.85 40.01
C LYS A 53 5.50 12.47 41.26
N SER A 54 6.37 13.37 41.70
CA SER A 54 7.04 13.31 43.00
C SER A 54 6.73 14.57 43.80
N ASP A 55 6.92 14.49 45.10
CA ASP A 55 6.82 15.57 46.08
C ASP A 55 8.08 16.46 46.15
N VAL A 56 9.11 16.13 45.36
CA VAL A 56 10.42 16.78 45.39
C VAL A 56 10.54 17.83 44.28
N SER A 57 10.85 19.08 44.63
CA SER A 57 11.09 20.14 43.64
C SER A 57 12.48 20.01 42.99
N GLY A 58 12.68 20.66 41.83
CA GLY A 58 14.01 20.67 41.17
C GLY A 58 15.14 21.22 42.04
N GLU A 59 14.84 22.14 42.97
CA GLU A 59 15.81 22.63 43.96
C GLU A 59 16.16 21.61 45.05
N ASP A 60 15.19 20.79 45.46
CA ASP A 60 15.39 19.74 46.47
C ASP A 60 16.26 18.61 45.94
N VAL A 61 16.12 18.26 44.65
CA VAL A 61 16.99 17.30 43.96
C VAL A 61 18.44 17.81 43.91
N LEU A 62 18.65 19.10 43.58
CA LEU A 62 19.98 19.72 43.57
C LEU A 62 20.63 19.77 44.96
N LYS A 63 19.82 19.81 46.02
CA LYS A 63 20.25 19.76 47.42
C LYS A 63 20.42 18.32 47.96
N GLY A 64 20.27 17.30 47.12
CA GLY A 64 20.49 15.90 47.47
C GLY A 64 19.39 15.26 48.31
N ARG A 65 18.16 15.83 48.32
CA ARG A 65 17.00 15.15 48.90
C ARG A 65 16.55 14.01 47.98
N ASN A 66 16.31 12.84 48.57
CA ASN A 66 15.74 11.69 47.87
C ASN A 66 14.21 11.80 47.80
N VAL A 67 13.63 11.24 46.73
CA VAL A 67 12.18 11.13 46.55
C VAL A 67 11.60 10.15 47.58
N GLU A 68 10.64 10.61 48.39
CA GLU A 68 10.01 9.78 49.43
C GLU A 68 8.86 8.94 48.88
N ALA A 69 8.12 9.43 47.88
CA ALA A 69 7.10 8.66 47.17
C ALA A 69 6.91 9.14 45.72
N GLU A 70 7.01 8.20 44.76
CA GLU A 70 6.63 8.44 43.37
C GLU A 70 5.21 7.93 43.13
N VAL A 71 4.36 8.78 42.56
CA VAL A 71 3.00 8.41 42.14
C VAL A 71 2.93 8.47 40.62
N TYR A 72 2.54 7.35 40.01
CA TYR A 72 2.33 7.26 38.58
C TYR A 72 0.85 7.47 38.27
N ILE A 73 0.55 8.44 37.41
CA ILE A 73 -0.81 8.82 37.01
C ILE A 73 -0.95 8.56 35.52
N ALA A 74 -1.92 7.74 35.14
CA ALA A 74 -2.28 7.53 33.76
C ALA A 74 -3.52 8.34 33.41
N LYS A 75 -3.52 8.92 32.20
CA LYS A 75 -4.68 9.56 31.58
C LYS A 75 -5.30 8.57 30.60
N ALA A 76 -6.61 8.40 30.66
CA ALA A 76 -7.33 7.50 29.77
C ALA A 76 -8.44 8.24 29.03
N SER A 77 -8.47 8.11 27.71
CA SER A 77 -9.57 8.57 26.86
C SER A 77 -10.52 7.40 26.60
N VAL A 78 -11.79 7.61 26.89
CA VAL A 78 -12.84 6.60 26.83
C VAL A 78 -13.20 6.32 25.38
N ILE A 79 -13.24 5.04 25.01
CA ILE A 79 -13.70 4.61 23.69
C ILE A 79 -15.17 4.19 23.77
N GLY A 80 -15.49 3.30 24.71
CA GLY A 80 -16.85 2.81 24.91
C GLY A 80 -16.93 1.29 24.98
N LYS A 81 -18.12 0.78 24.68
CA LYS A 81 -18.39 -0.66 24.51
C LYS A 81 -19.11 -0.89 23.19
N ARG A 82 -18.95 -2.07 22.61
CA ARG A 82 -19.73 -2.46 21.43
C ARG A 82 -20.94 -3.27 21.88
N GLU A 83 -22.12 -2.89 21.40
CA GLU A 83 -23.38 -3.62 21.63
C GLU A 83 -24.14 -3.71 20.31
N ASN A 84 -24.55 -4.92 19.93
CA ASN A 84 -25.28 -5.18 18.68
C ASN A 84 -24.58 -4.59 17.43
N GLY A 85 -23.24 -4.66 17.40
CA GLY A 85 -22.43 -4.15 16.29
C GLY A 85 -22.23 -2.64 16.26
N VAL A 86 -22.71 -1.89 17.26
CA VAL A 86 -22.59 -0.43 17.33
C VAL A 86 -21.75 -0.04 18.54
N LEU A 87 -20.77 0.85 18.35
CA LEU A 87 -20.05 1.45 19.46
C LEU A 87 -20.95 2.42 20.22
N LYS A 88 -21.02 2.24 21.53
CA LYS A 88 -21.70 3.13 22.47
C LYS A 88 -20.68 3.73 23.42
N ALA A 89 -20.50 5.05 23.31
CA ALA A 89 -19.83 5.83 24.34
C ALA A 89 -20.71 5.88 25.60
N PRO A 90 -20.11 5.85 26.80
CA PRO A 90 -20.86 5.97 28.03
C PRO A 90 -21.50 7.37 28.14
N ARG A 91 -22.61 7.46 28.87
CA ARG A 91 -23.34 8.72 29.11
C ARG A 91 -23.17 9.24 30.52
N THR A 92 -22.63 8.43 31.41
CA THR A 92 -22.38 8.79 32.80
C THR A 92 -20.88 8.81 33.08
N PRO A 93 -20.42 9.68 34.00
CA PRO A 93 -19.02 9.69 34.40
C PRO A 93 -18.66 8.43 35.20
N PHE A 94 -17.38 8.12 35.28
CA PHE A 94 -16.85 7.03 36.08
C PHE A 94 -16.72 7.42 37.55
N VAL A 95 -17.02 6.50 38.46
CA VAL A 95 -16.94 6.77 39.91
C VAL A 95 -15.46 6.81 40.36
N PRO A 96 -15.01 7.88 41.06
CA PRO A 96 -13.69 7.89 41.67
C PRO A 96 -13.51 6.74 42.66
N GLY A 97 -12.35 6.08 42.60
CA GLY A 97 -12.04 4.87 43.37
C GLY A 97 -12.32 3.56 42.61
N GLU A 98 -13.01 3.61 41.47
CA GLU A 98 -13.30 2.43 40.66
C GLU A 98 -12.02 1.78 40.12
N LYS A 99 -12.04 0.45 40.00
CA LYS A 99 -10.88 -0.34 39.61
C LYS A 99 -10.66 -0.32 38.11
N VAL A 100 -9.41 -0.14 37.73
CA VAL A 100 -8.96 -0.20 36.34
C VAL A 100 -8.21 -1.49 36.11
N PHE A 101 -8.52 -2.18 35.00
CA PHE A 101 -7.90 -3.43 34.58
C PHE A 101 -7.34 -3.27 33.16
N LEU A 102 -6.35 -4.09 32.77
CA LEU A 102 -6.02 -4.22 31.35
C LEU A 102 -7.21 -4.84 30.61
N ALA A 103 -7.50 -4.32 29.42
CA ALA A 103 -8.55 -4.86 28.57
C ALA A 103 -8.08 -6.14 27.87
N GLU A 104 -8.96 -7.14 27.75
CA GLU A 104 -8.67 -8.35 26.98
C GLU A 104 -8.53 -8.02 25.48
N GLU A 105 -7.61 -8.70 24.80
CA GLU A 105 -7.36 -8.48 23.36
C GLU A 105 -8.61 -8.59 22.50
N SER A 106 -9.47 -9.57 22.78
CA SER A 106 -10.73 -9.79 22.07
C SER A 106 -11.71 -8.63 22.27
N LEU A 107 -11.78 -8.10 23.50
CA LEU A 107 -12.64 -6.97 23.83
C LEU A 107 -12.15 -5.69 23.13
N VAL A 108 -10.83 -5.47 23.09
CA VAL A 108 -10.24 -4.32 22.38
C VAL A 108 -10.48 -4.43 20.88
N ALA A 109 -10.26 -5.61 20.28
CA ALA A 109 -10.51 -5.85 18.87
C ALA A 109 -11.99 -5.60 18.52
N GLU A 110 -12.92 -6.11 19.33
CA GLU A 110 -14.35 -5.89 19.16
C GLU A 110 -14.71 -4.40 19.26
N VAL A 111 -14.28 -3.71 20.32
CA VAL A 111 -14.58 -2.28 20.53
C VAL A 111 -13.99 -1.41 19.43
N LEU A 112 -12.81 -1.73 18.92
CA LEU A 112 -12.20 -1.00 17.81
C LEU A 112 -12.79 -1.37 16.45
N GLY A 113 -13.71 -2.35 16.39
CA GLY A 113 -14.39 -2.75 15.16
C GLY A 113 -13.55 -3.59 14.21
N MET A 114 -12.57 -4.32 14.74
CA MET A 114 -11.78 -5.28 13.96
C MET A 114 -12.61 -6.52 13.62
N SER A 115 -12.35 -7.13 12.47
CA SER A 115 -13.07 -8.32 12.00
C SER A 115 -12.41 -9.61 12.51
N ASP A 116 -13.20 -10.60 12.95
CA ASP A 116 -12.66 -11.91 13.36
C ASP A 116 -12.05 -12.68 12.18
N ASP A 117 -12.69 -12.62 11.02
CA ASP A 117 -12.29 -13.28 9.77
C ASP A 117 -11.96 -12.26 8.65
N GLY A 118 -11.14 -11.27 8.99
CA GLY A 118 -10.67 -10.23 8.07
C GLY A 118 -9.32 -10.52 7.40
N VAL A 119 -8.88 -9.58 6.55
CA VAL A 119 -7.52 -9.43 6.03
C VAL A 119 -6.59 -9.05 7.19
N TYR A 120 -5.66 -9.94 7.54
CA TYR A 120 -4.72 -9.71 8.64
C TYR A 120 -3.54 -8.82 8.22
N LEU A 121 -3.51 -7.59 8.74
CA LEU A 121 -2.48 -6.58 8.43
C LEU A 121 -1.25 -6.68 9.32
N GLY A 122 -1.42 -7.03 10.60
CA GLY A 122 -0.35 -6.97 11.59
C GLY A 122 -0.86 -6.72 13.00
N LEU A 123 0.01 -6.19 13.87
CA LEU A 123 -0.30 -6.00 15.29
C LEU A 123 -0.65 -4.54 15.61
N LEU A 124 -1.58 -4.34 16.54
CA LEU A 124 -2.00 -3.01 16.99
C LEU A 124 -0.91 -2.39 17.87
N GLY A 125 -0.21 -1.37 17.36
CA GLY A 125 0.92 -0.75 18.06
C GLY A 125 1.91 -1.80 18.57
N ASP A 126 2.31 -1.69 19.83
CA ASP A 126 3.20 -2.64 20.50
C ASP A 126 2.46 -3.77 21.25
N THR A 127 1.17 -3.96 20.98
CA THR A 127 0.36 -5.04 21.59
C THR A 127 0.43 -6.34 20.78
N SER A 128 -0.12 -7.43 21.32
CA SER A 128 -0.34 -8.71 20.63
C SER A 128 -1.66 -8.78 19.85
N ILE A 129 -2.47 -7.70 19.87
CA ILE A 129 -3.80 -7.66 19.24
C ILE A 129 -3.65 -7.64 17.71
N LYS A 130 -4.26 -8.61 17.04
CA LYS A 130 -4.24 -8.73 15.59
C LYS A 130 -5.23 -7.76 14.93
N VAL A 131 -4.73 -6.88 14.08
CA VAL A 131 -5.57 -5.99 13.28
C VAL A 131 -5.99 -6.70 12.00
N LYS A 132 -7.29 -6.97 11.91
CA LYS A 132 -7.94 -7.61 10.78
C LYS A 132 -9.09 -6.73 10.27
N LEU A 133 -9.14 -6.48 8.97
CA LEU A 133 -10.17 -5.67 8.32
C LEU A 133 -11.10 -6.54 7.47
N ASP A 134 -12.39 -6.24 7.39
CA ASP A 134 -13.31 -7.00 6.55
C ASP A 134 -12.92 -6.94 5.07
N VAL A 135 -13.12 -8.07 4.40
CA VAL A 135 -12.71 -8.28 3.01
C VAL A 135 -13.66 -7.57 2.06
N ASN A 136 -14.96 -7.60 2.34
CA ASN A 136 -15.95 -6.94 1.49
C ASN A 136 -15.78 -5.43 1.57
N SER A 137 -15.48 -4.90 2.75
CA SER A 137 -15.21 -3.47 2.93
C SER A 137 -13.95 -3.03 2.18
N LEU A 138 -12.85 -3.80 2.26
CA LEU A 138 -11.64 -3.53 1.48
C LEU A 138 -11.89 -3.58 -0.03
N VAL A 139 -12.57 -4.63 -0.51
CA VAL A 139 -12.84 -4.81 -1.94
C VAL A 139 -13.83 -3.77 -2.45
N GLN A 140 -14.94 -3.53 -1.76
CA GLN A 140 -16.03 -2.72 -2.29
C GLN A 140 -15.86 -1.22 -2.02
N LYS A 141 -15.08 -0.81 -1.02
CA LYS A 141 -14.95 0.62 -0.63
C LYS A 141 -13.57 1.20 -0.93
N HIS A 142 -12.81 0.53 -1.79
CA HIS A 142 -11.50 0.93 -2.26
C HIS A 142 -10.45 1.09 -1.13
N VAL A 143 -9.18 1.01 -1.52
CA VAL A 143 -8.05 1.09 -0.62
C VAL A 143 -7.03 2.06 -1.18
N CYS A 144 -6.40 2.90 -0.35
CA CYS A 144 -5.18 3.58 -0.75
C CYS A 144 -4.02 3.25 0.20
N ILE A 145 -2.82 3.10 -0.37
CA ILE A 145 -1.58 2.88 0.37
C ILE A 145 -0.62 4.01 0.02
N LEU A 146 -0.33 4.84 1.02
CA LEU A 146 0.39 6.09 0.87
C LEU A 146 1.64 6.07 1.74
N ALA A 147 2.81 6.33 1.16
CA ALA A 147 4.08 6.39 1.91
C ALA A 147 5.10 7.28 1.22
N LYS A 148 6.23 7.59 1.86
CA LYS A 148 7.40 8.07 1.12
C LYS A 148 8.09 6.92 0.35
N THR A 149 9.01 7.25 -0.56
CA THR A 149 9.91 6.26 -1.20
C THR A 149 10.67 5.44 -0.15
N GLY A 150 10.73 4.12 -0.33
CA GLY A 150 11.32 3.20 0.66
C GLY A 150 10.51 3.06 1.95
N GLY A 151 9.28 3.59 2.01
CA GLY A 151 8.43 3.53 3.19
C GLY A 151 7.74 2.17 3.42
N GLY A 152 7.88 1.22 2.49
CA GLY A 152 7.27 -0.12 2.58
C GLY A 152 5.90 -0.26 1.90
N LYS A 153 5.60 0.56 0.87
CA LYS A 153 4.32 0.52 0.13
C LYS A 153 4.02 -0.86 -0.46
N SER A 154 4.86 -1.33 -1.36
CA SER A 154 4.68 -2.59 -2.07
C SER A 154 4.84 -3.80 -1.15
N TYR A 155 5.59 -3.65 -0.04
CA TYR A 155 5.63 -4.64 1.02
C TYR A 155 4.25 -4.78 1.70
N THR A 156 3.65 -3.64 2.09
CA THR A 156 2.33 -3.59 2.73
C THR A 156 1.21 -4.01 1.77
N ALA A 157 1.29 -3.61 0.51
CA ALA A 157 0.41 -4.09 -0.54
C ALA A 157 0.52 -5.60 -0.70
N GLY A 158 1.75 -6.13 -0.71
CA GLY A 158 2.02 -7.57 -0.72
C GLY A 158 1.34 -8.30 0.43
N VAL A 159 1.42 -7.77 1.66
CA VAL A 159 0.71 -8.31 2.83
C VAL A 159 -0.80 -8.41 2.60
N ILE A 160 -1.42 -7.38 2.03
CA ILE A 160 -2.86 -7.38 1.76
C ILE A 160 -3.21 -8.34 0.63
N ILE A 161 -2.44 -8.32 -0.46
CA ILE A 161 -2.61 -9.20 -1.62
C ILE A 161 -2.53 -10.67 -1.19
N GLU A 162 -1.59 -11.04 -0.31
CA GLU A 162 -1.50 -12.38 0.26
C GLU A 162 -2.82 -12.83 0.90
N GLU A 163 -3.40 -12.00 1.78
CA GLU A 163 -4.65 -12.32 2.47
C GLU A 163 -5.84 -12.38 1.50
N LEU A 164 -5.91 -11.47 0.52
CA LEU A 164 -6.95 -11.46 -0.50
C LEU A 164 -6.89 -12.72 -1.38
N ILE A 165 -5.69 -13.16 -1.76
CA ILE A 165 -5.49 -14.42 -2.49
C ILE A 165 -5.95 -15.61 -1.65
N GLU A 166 -5.59 -15.67 -0.36
CA GLU A 166 -6.01 -16.76 0.53
C GLU A 166 -7.53 -16.83 0.71
N LYS A 167 -8.20 -15.69 0.63
CA LYS A 167 -9.66 -15.59 0.68
C LYS A 167 -10.34 -15.75 -0.69
N GLY A 168 -9.56 -16.03 -1.73
CA GLY A 168 -10.06 -16.35 -3.07
C GLY A 168 -10.59 -15.15 -3.86
N VAL A 169 -10.22 -13.93 -3.47
CA VAL A 169 -10.61 -12.70 -4.15
C VAL A 169 -9.90 -12.63 -5.51
N PRO A 170 -10.63 -12.45 -6.64
CA PRO A 170 -10.03 -12.15 -7.94
C PRO A 170 -9.22 -10.86 -7.88
N LEU A 171 -7.96 -10.90 -8.32
CA LEU A 171 -7.09 -9.72 -8.35
C LEU A 171 -6.50 -9.50 -9.74
N LEU A 172 -6.50 -8.25 -10.18
CA LEU A 172 -5.65 -7.77 -11.27
C LEU A 172 -4.66 -6.76 -10.68
N ILE A 173 -3.36 -7.04 -10.79
CA ILE A 173 -2.28 -6.20 -10.27
C ILE A 173 -1.56 -5.56 -11.45
N ILE A 174 -1.70 -4.25 -11.59
CA ILE A 174 -0.97 -3.44 -12.57
C ILE A 174 0.40 -3.11 -11.98
N ASP A 175 1.45 -3.70 -12.54
CA ASP A 175 2.80 -3.67 -11.99
C ASP A 175 3.81 -3.06 -12.98
N PRO A 176 4.01 -1.72 -12.99
CA PRO A 176 4.94 -1.04 -13.88
C PRO A 176 6.41 -1.31 -13.55
N HIS A 177 6.70 -1.86 -12.35
CA HIS A 177 8.05 -2.03 -11.83
C HIS A 177 8.43 -3.48 -11.49
N GLY A 178 7.50 -4.43 -11.65
CA GLY A 178 7.71 -5.87 -11.55
C GLY A 178 8.04 -6.37 -10.16
N GLU A 179 7.44 -5.76 -9.13
CA GLU A 179 7.68 -6.07 -7.72
C GLU A 179 6.90 -7.30 -7.23
N TYR A 180 5.78 -7.63 -7.89
CA TYR A 180 4.79 -8.58 -7.37
C TYR A 180 4.99 -10.02 -7.83
N ALA A 181 5.74 -10.30 -8.89
CA ALA A 181 5.99 -11.67 -9.37
C ALA A 181 6.63 -12.58 -8.28
N SER A 182 7.33 -11.97 -7.33
CA SER A 182 7.93 -12.62 -6.16
C SER A 182 6.92 -13.29 -5.22
N LEU A 183 5.64 -12.89 -5.24
CA LEU A 183 4.55 -13.51 -4.47
C LEU A 183 4.43 -15.03 -4.72
N LYS A 184 4.88 -15.54 -5.89
CA LYS A 184 4.86 -16.98 -6.21
C LYS A 184 5.80 -17.79 -5.30
N GLN A 185 6.79 -17.15 -4.67
CA GLN A 185 7.81 -17.80 -3.86
C GLN A 185 7.52 -17.63 -2.36
N PRO A 186 7.69 -18.67 -1.53
CA PRO A 186 7.66 -18.51 -0.08
C PRO A 186 8.80 -17.58 0.36
N ASN A 187 8.58 -16.86 1.47
CA ASN A 187 9.63 -16.03 2.06
C ASN A 187 10.80 -16.89 2.54
N ASP A 188 12.01 -16.50 2.15
CA ASP A 188 13.27 -17.17 2.49
C ASP A 188 14.26 -16.27 3.25
N VAL A 189 13.85 -15.06 3.63
CA VAL A 189 14.68 -14.08 4.34
C VAL A 189 14.74 -14.44 5.82
N LYS A 190 15.94 -14.75 6.33
CA LYS A 190 16.13 -15.28 7.69
C LYS A 190 15.58 -14.35 8.77
N GLU A 191 15.90 -13.05 8.70
CA GLU A 191 15.45 -12.06 9.68
C GLU A 191 13.92 -11.89 9.68
N GLU A 192 13.28 -12.07 8.52
CA GLU A 192 11.81 -12.01 8.43
C GLU A 192 11.17 -13.30 8.97
N MET A 193 11.76 -14.46 8.68
CA MET A 193 11.28 -15.75 9.19
C MET A 193 11.30 -15.81 10.73
N GLU A 194 12.34 -15.27 11.37
CA GLU A 194 12.41 -15.19 12.84
C GLU A 194 11.27 -14.34 13.42
N ARG A 195 10.81 -13.32 12.68
CA ARG A 195 9.71 -12.45 13.09
C ARG A 195 8.32 -13.03 12.79
N MET A 196 8.21 -14.10 11.98
CA MET A 196 6.90 -14.67 11.63
C MET A 196 6.15 -15.28 12.82
N GLU A 197 6.88 -15.77 13.83
CA GLU A 197 6.29 -16.33 15.04
C GLU A 197 5.47 -15.27 15.80
N GLU A 198 5.98 -14.05 15.89
CA GLU A 198 5.29 -12.91 16.51
C GLU A 198 3.91 -12.65 15.87
N PHE A 199 3.82 -12.79 14.54
CA PHE A 199 2.57 -12.60 13.80
C PHE A 199 1.70 -13.88 13.72
N GLY A 200 2.23 -15.02 14.16
CA GLY A 200 1.59 -16.33 14.03
C GLY A 200 1.35 -16.73 12.57
N ILE A 201 2.33 -16.49 11.70
CA ILE A 201 2.29 -16.82 10.27
C ILE A 201 3.45 -17.75 9.88
N ARG A 202 3.45 -18.25 8.65
CA ARG A 202 4.51 -19.11 8.10
C ARG A 202 4.80 -18.75 6.64
N PRO A 203 6.00 -19.06 6.12
CA PRO A 203 6.31 -18.81 4.71
C PRO A 203 5.35 -19.54 3.77
N LYS A 204 4.91 -18.86 2.71
CA LYS A 204 3.99 -19.38 1.70
C LYS A 204 4.15 -18.62 0.38
N GLY A 205 4.24 -19.37 -0.71
CA GLY A 205 4.14 -18.86 -2.08
C GLY A 205 2.77 -19.17 -2.68
N TYR A 206 2.36 -18.38 -3.68
CA TYR A 206 1.03 -18.48 -4.28
C TYR A 206 1.12 -18.94 -5.73
N SER A 207 0.80 -20.22 -5.98
CA SER A 207 0.89 -20.85 -7.32
C SER A 207 -0.25 -20.44 -8.26
N ASN A 208 -1.34 -19.91 -7.72
CA ASN A 208 -2.49 -19.39 -8.46
C ASN A 208 -2.28 -17.96 -9.01
N ILE A 209 -1.04 -17.47 -9.01
CA ILE A 209 -0.66 -16.21 -9.65
C ILE A 209 -0.26 -16.47 -11.10
N ARG A 210 -0.81 -15.69 -12.03
CA ARG A 210 -0.41 -15.67 -13.44
C ARG A 210 0.20 -14.32 -13.79
N VAL A 211 1.35 -14.33 -14.47
CA VAL A 211 2.06 -13.13 -14.91
C VAL A 211 1.86 -12.94 -16.41
N TYR A 212 1.26 -11.83 -16.81
CA TYR A 212 1.15 -11.41 -18.19
C TYR A 212 2.10 -10.24 -18.45
N VAL A 213 2.68 -10.18 -19.64
CA VAL A 213 3.49 -9.05 -20.08
C VAL A 213 2.99 -8.53 -21.42
N PRO A 214 3.12 -7.22 -21.70
CA PRO A 214 2.87 -6.69 -23.04
C PRO A 214 3.92 -7.19 -24.06
N PRO A 215 3.62 -7.12 -25.37
CA PRO A 215 4.55 -7.51 -26.43
C PRO A 215 5.82 -6.66 -26.38
N GLY A 216 6.96 -7.28 -26.72
CA GLY A 216 8.27 -6.61 -26.67
C GLY A 216 8.84 -6.41 -25.26
N SER A 217 8.16 -6.87 -24.20
CA SER A 217 8.71 -6.85 -22.85
C SER A 217 10.01 -7.67 -22.77
N PRO A 218 11.10 -7.13 -22.18
CA PRO A 218 12.34 -7.87 -21.97
C PRO A 218 12.20 -9.00 -20.94
N PHE A 219 11.03 -9.14 -20.31
CA PHE A 219 10.74 -10.15 -19.29
C PHE A 219 9.80 -11.26 -19.79
N VAL A 220 9.57 -11.37 -21.10
CA VAL A 220 8.67 -12.38 -21.69
C VAL A 220 8.99 -13.82 -21.28
N ASP A 221 10.27 -14.18 -21.18
CA ASP A 221 10.71 -15.51 -20.78
C ASP A 221 10.37 -15.87 -19.33
N ARG A 222 10.01 -14.87 -18.50
CA ARG A 222 9.61 -15.04 -17.11
C ARG A 222 8.10 -14.92 -16.90
N ALA A 223 7.36 -14.61 -17.96
CA ALA A 223 5.91 -14.45 -17.93
C ALA A 223 5.21 -15.80 -18.17
N ASP A 224 3.97 -15.91 -17.70
CA ASP A 224 3.09 -17.02 -18.04
C ASP A 224 2.50 -16.86 -19.46
N SER A 225 2.29 -15.63 -19.93
CA SER A 225 1.80 -15.33 -21.29
C SER A 225 2.06 -13.88 -21.70
N VAL A 226 1.96 -13.60 -23.00
CA VAL A 226 1.86 -12.23 -23.54
C VAL A 226 0.40 -11.80 -23.57
N ILE A 227 0.12 -10.52 -23.33
CA ILE A 227 -1.21 -9.92 -23.50
C ILE A 227 -1.26 -9.09 -24.79
N TYR A 228 -2.31 -9.31 -25.58
CA TYR A 228 -2.62 -8.52 -26.77
C TYR A 228 -3.96 -7.85 -26.58
N LEU A 229 -4.07 -6.59 -26.99
CA LEU A 229 -5.31 -5.84 -26.88
C LEU A 229 -6.04 -5.75 -28.21
N ASP A 230 -7.33 -5.51 -28.14
CA ASP A 230 -8.21 -5.35 -29.30
C ASP A 230 -8.00 -3.96 -29.93
N GLY A 231 -7.48 -3.88 -31.15
CA GLY A 231 -7.17 -2.60 -31.81
C GLY A 231 -8.35 -1.88 -32.46
N ARG A 232 -9.56 -2.44 -32.43
CA ARG A 232 -10.72 -1.83 -33.11
C ARG A 232 -11.17 -0.57 -32.39
N ASN A 233 -11.55 0.42 -33.20
CA ASN A 233 -12.16 1.67 -32.75
C ASN A 233 -11.34 2.44 -31.70
N LEU A 234 -10.00 2.47 -31.88
CA LEU A 234 -9.13 3.34 -31.09
C LEU A 234 -9.57 4.79 -31.22
N ASP A 235 -9.73 5.47 -30.08
CA ASP A 235 -10.13 6.87 -30.09
C ASP A 235 -8.97 7.79 -30.51
N ALA A 236 -9.31 9.01 -30.93
CA ALA A 236 -8.32 9.96 -31.41
C ALA A 236 -7.30 10.34 -30.32
N GLU A 237 -7.73 10.45 -29.06
CA GLU A 237 -6.87 10.82 -27.94
C GLU A 237 -5.90 9.68 -27.58
N GLU A 238 -6.33 8.42 -27.63
CA GLU A 238 -5.51 7.22 -27.48
C GLU A 238 -4.40 7.20 -28.54
N ILE A 239 -4.74 7.45 -29.81
CA ILE A 239 -3.77 7.49 -30.91
C ILE A 239 -2.81 8.67 -30.77
N ILE A 240 -3.30 9.85 -30.37
CA ILE A 240 -2.48 11.04 -30.15
C ILE A 240 -1.44 10.78 -29.06
N GLU A 241 -1.85 10.19 -27.94
CA GLU A 241 -0.97 9.89 -26.80
C GLU A 241 0.07 8.83 -27.18
N LEU A 242 -0.35 7.69 -27.74
CA LEU A 242 0.57 6.62 -28.15
C LEU A 242 1.55 7.03 -29.25
N GLY A 243 1.05 7.81 -30.21
CA GLY A 243 1.81 8.32 -31.33
C GLY A 243 2.72 9.49 -30.96
N ASN A 244 2.56 10.06 -29.76
CA ASN A 244 3.16 11.32 -29.33
C ASN A 244 2.96 12.43 -30.38
N ILE A 245 1.72 12.57 -30.85
CA ILE A 245 1.37 13.49 -31.94
C ILE A 245 1.18 14.89 -31.37
N THR A 246 2.18 15.76 -31.52
CA THR A 246 2.14 17.15 -31.00
C THR A 246 1.64 18.17 -32.01
N SER A 247 1.65 17.85 -33.31
CA SER A 247 1.24 18.77 -34.38
C SER A 247 -0.28 18.97 -34.37
N PRO A 248 -0.82 20.19 -34.15
CA PRO A 248 -2.26 20.44 -34.18
C PRO A 248 -2.89 20.10 -35.53
N SER A 249 -2.16 20.27 -36.63
CA SER A 249 -2.63 19.94 -37.97
C SER A 249 -2.74 18.42 -38.17
N ALA A 250 -1.81 17.63 -37.62
CA ALA A 250 -1.89 16.17 -37.65
C ALA A 250 -3.02 15.64 -36.76
N GLN A 251 -3.23 16.24 -35.59
CA GLN A 251 -4.35 15.92 -34.71
C GLN A 251 -5.69 16.21 -35.40
N ALA A 252 -5.85 17.40 -36.00
CA ALA A 252 -7.07 17.76 -36.72
C ALA A 252 -7.36 16.80 -37.90
N LEU A 253 -6.32 16.37 -38.62
CA LEU A 253 -6.45 15.37 -39.68
C LEU A 253 -6.92 14.03 -39.13
N LEU A 254 -6.35 13.55 -38.02
CA LEU A 254 -6.78 12.31 -37.37
C LEU A 254 -8.25 12.38 -36.95
N TYR A 255 -8.66 13.48 -36.31
CA TYR A 255 -10.06 13.71 -35.94
C TYR A 255 -11.00 13.71 -37.15
N GLN A 256 -10.57 14.29 -38.28
CA GLN A 256 -11.34 14.23 -39.52
C GLN A 256 -11.51 12.79 -40.00
N VAL A 257 -10.41 12.03 -40.07
CA VAL A 257 -10.42 10.65 -40.55
C VAL A 257 -11.30 9.75 -39.69
N ILE A 258 -11.13 9.80 -38.36
CA ILE A 258 -11.92 8.98 -37.43
C ILE A 258 -13.42 9.28 -37.55
N ARG A 259 -13.81 10.53 -37.81
CA ARG A 259 -15.24 10.91 -37.97
C ARG A 259 -15.86 10.39 -39.27
N GLU A 260 -15.06 10.03 -40.25
CA GLU A 260 -15.52 9.49 -41.55
C GLU A 260 -15.63 7.96 -41.54
N LEU A 261 -15.04 7.29 -40.54
CA LEU A 261 -15.00 5.85 -40.43
C LEU A 261 -16.04 5.34 -39.41
N ASP A 262 -16.62 4.18 -39.70
CA ASP A 262 -17.49 3.42 -38.80
C ASP A 262 -16.93 1.99 -38.70
N ASP A 263 -16.80 1.45 -37.49
CA ASP A 263 -16.04 0.23 -37.15
C ASP A 263 -14.69 0.09 -37.90
N TYR A 264 -13.62 0.63 -37.32
CA TYR A 264 -12.32 0.70 -37.99
C TYR A 264 -11.18 0.08 -37.18
N THR A 265 -10.13 -0.32 -37.90
CA THR A 265 -8.83 -0.73 -37.37
C THR A 265 -7.78 0.36 -37.56
N LEU A 266 -6.58 0.15 -37.02
CA LEU A 266 -5.45 1.06 -37.25
C LEU A 266 -5.04 1.10 -38.73
N GLU A 267 -5.21 -0.01 -39.45
CA GLU A 267 -4.88 -0.12 -40.88
C GLU A 267 -5.86 0.70 -41.72
N ASP A 268 -7.16 0.65 -41.42
CA ASP A 268 -8.18 1.47 -42.09
C ASP A 268 -7.92 2.98 -41.93
N ILE A 269 -7.45 3.41 -40.74
CA ILE A 269 -7.04 4.81 -40.51
C ILE A 269 -5.83 5.15 -41.38
N MET A 270 -4.83 4.27 -41.45
CA MET A 270 -3.62 4.50 -42.24
C MET A 270 -3.96 4.63 -43.73
N ASP A 271 -4.76 3.72 -44.26
CA ASP A 271 -5.22 3.73 -45.66
C ASP A 271 -6.00 5.01 -45.97
N ARG A 272 -6.90 5.43 -45.07
CA ARG A 272 -7.67 6.66 -45.27
C ARG A 272 -6.80 7.91 -45.20
N VAL A 273 -5.85 7.96 -44.27
CA VAL A 273 -4.85 9.05 -44.19
C VAL A 273 -4.00 9.09 -45.47
N GLU A 274 -3.77 7.94 -46.11
CA GLU A 274 -3.03 7.87 -47.35
C GLU A 274 -3.71 8.56 -48.55
N GLU A 275 -5.03 8.54 -48.60
CA GLU A 275 -5.79 9.16 -49.69
C GLU A 275 -5.88 10.69 -49.58
N ILE A 276 -5.71 11.24 -48.37
CA ILE A 276 -5.93 12.67 -48.11
C ILE A 276 -4.69 13.50 -48.48
N LYS A 277 -4.90 14.54 -49.31
CA LYS A 277 -3.88 15.55 -49.61
C LYS A 277 -3.72 16.53 -48.45
N ASN A 278 -2.82 16.24 -47.52
CA ASN A 278 -2.50 17.09 -46.38
C ASN A 278 -0.99 17.07 -46.08
N SER A 279 -0.40 18.24 -45.79
CA SER A 279 1.04 18.36 -45.50
C SER A 279 1.48 17.64 -44.23
N SER A 280 0.56 17.41 -43.29
CA SER A 280 0.80 16.70 -42.02
C SER A 280 0.62 15.19 -42.12
N LYS A 281 0.24 14.66 -43.29
CA LYS A 281 0.02 13.21 -43.53
C LYS A 281 1.19 12.35 -43.08
N SER A 282 2.42 12.70 -43.47
CA SER A 282 3.62 11.91 -43.15
C SER A 282 3.90 11.81 -41.66
N VAL A 283 3.56 12.86 -40.89
CA VAL A 283 3.70 12.86 -39.42
C VAL A 283 2.71 11.89 -38.80
N LEU A 284 1.45 11.94 -39.24
CA LEU A 284 0.40 11.05 -38.74
C LEU A 284 0.68 9.58 -39.09
N LEU A 285 1.04 9.28 -40.34
CA LEU A 285 1.41 7.91 -40.74
C LEU A 285 2.63 7.38 -39.99
N GLY A 286 3.64 8.23 -39.74
CA GLY A 286 4.79 7.84 -38.92
C GLY A 286 4.39 7.45 -37.50
N ALA A 287 3.46 8.20 -36.90
CA ALA A 287 2.90 7.90 -35.59
C ALA A 287 2.09 6.59 -35.61
N LEU A 288 1.14 6.43 -36.54
CA LEU A 288 0.33 5.21 -36.69
C LEU A 288 1.21 3.97 -36.93
N THR A 289 2.25 4.09 -37.77
CA THR A 289 3.22 3.02 -38.00
C THR A 289 3.97 2.63 -36.73
N LYS A 290 4.35 3.61 -35.89
CA LYS A 290 5.00 3.33 -34.59
C LYS A 290 4.05 2.54 -33.67
N ILE A 291 2.78 2.92 -33.65
CA ILE A 291 1.74 2.23 -32.88
C ILE A 291 1.57 0.79 -33.39
N GLN A 292 1.45 0.58 -34.69
CA GLN A 292 1.33 -0.75 -35.29
C GLN A 292 2.54 -1.63 -34.96
N LYS A 293 3.77 -1.08 -35.08
CA LYS A 293 5.02 -1.78 -34.78
C LYS A 293 5.22 -2.13 -33.31
N SER A 294 4.45 -1.53 -32.40
CA SER A 294 4.46 -1.94 -30.99
C SER A 294 4.00 -3.39 -30.79
N GLY A 295 3.17 -3.91 -31.72
CA GLY A 295 2.58 -5.24 -31.64
C GLY A 295 1.56 -5.41 -30.52
N LEU A 296 1.18 -4.32 -29.82
CA LEU A 296 0.23 -4.37 -28.70
C LEU A 296 -1.17 -4.79 -29.14
N PHE A 297 -1.55 -4.45 -30.37
CA PHE A 297 -2.89 -4.72 -30.91
C PHE A 297 -2.89 -5.96 -31.79
N SER A 298 -3.94 -6.77 -31.69
CA SER A 298 -4.11 -7.99 -32.48
C SER A 298 -5.58 -8.21 -32.87
N ASP A 299 -5.80 -8.81 -34.03
CA ASP A 299 -7.11 -9.30 -34.47
C ASP A 299 -7.62 -10.48 -33.64
N ASN A 300 -6.72 -11.18 -32.94
CA ASN A 300 -7.04 -12.20 -31.96
C ASN A 300 -6.60 -11.74 -30.56
N PRO A 301 -7.27 -10.72 -29.99
CA PRO A 301 -6.86 -10.13 -28.73
C PRO A 301 -7.04 -11.13 -27.58
N THR A 302 -6.28 -10.92 -26.51
CA THR A 302 -6.43 -11.71 -25.28
C THR A 302 -7.80 -11.44 -24.66
N PRO A 303 -8.60 -12.49 -24.35
CA PRO A 303 -9.88 -12.31 -23.67
C PRO A 303 -9.68 -11.65 -22.30
N ILE A 304 -10.43 -10.57 -22.04
CA ILE A 304 -10.21 -9.72 -20.85
C ILE A 304 -10.72 -10.36 -19.56
N ASP A 305 -11.71 -11.25 -19.65
CA ASP A 305 -12.25 -12.00 -18.51
C ASP A 305 -11.20 -12.85 -17.79
N ILE A 306 -10.15 -13.28 -18.49
CA ILE A 306 -9.08 -14.07 -17.87
C ILE A 306 -8.26 -13.27 -16.84
N LEU A 307 -8.31 -11.94 -16.93
CA LEU A 307 -7.57 -11.04 -16.05
C LEU A 307 -8.21 -10.90 -14.67
N LEU A 308 -9.47 -11.35 -14.50
CA LEU A 308 -10.17 -11.28 -13.22
C LEU A 308 -11.01 -12.54 -12.98
N GLN A 309 -10.40 -13.56 -12.39
CA GLN A 309 -11.01 -14.88 -12.17
C GLN A 309 -11.02 -15.30 -10.69
N LYS A 310 -12.05 -16.05 -10.28
CA LYS A 310 -12.20 -16.56 -8.91
C LYS A 310 -10.98 -17.38 -8.48
N GLY A 311 -10.42 -17.07 -7.31
CA GLY A 311 -9.27 -17.76 -6.75
C GLY A 311 -7.97 -17.58 -7.55
N ARG A 312 -7.88 -16.59 -8.42
CA ARG A 312 -6.68 -16.27 -9.22
C ARG A 312 -6.29 -14.81 -9.02
N ALA A 313 -4.99 -14.58 -8.94
CA ALA A 313 -4.41 -13.25 -9.06
C ALA A 313 -3.63 -13.16 -10.36
N VAL A 314 -3.85 -12.08 -11.11
CA VAL A 314 -3.17 -11.80 -12.36
C VAL A 314 -2.28 -10.59 -12.15
N ILE A 315 -1.00 -10.73 -12.49
CA ILE A 315 -0.04 -9.63 -12.50
C ILE A 315 0.18 -9.24 -13.94
N LEU A 316 -0.04 -7.97 -14.25
CA LEU A 316 0.34 -7.37 -15.50
C LEU A 316 1.67 -6.64 -15.30
N ASP A 317 2.76 -7.35 -15.60
CA ASP A 317 4.12 -6.83 -15.48
C ASP A 317 4.45 -6.00 -16.73
N MET A 318 4.55 -4.69 -16.53
CA MET A 318 4.78 -3.72 -17.61
C MET A 318 6.20 -3.13 -17.56
N ARG A 319 7.14 -3.78 -16.89
CA ARG A 319 8.53 -3.30 -16.86
C ARG A 319 9.11 -3.18 -18.27
N GLY A 320 9.76 -2.06 -18.54
CA GLY A 320 10.37 -1.78 -19.83
C GLY A 320 9.37 -1.38 -20.92
N VAL A 321 8.08 -1.31 -20.61
CA VAL A 321 7.05 -0.78 -21.52
C VAL A 321 7.02 0.74 -21.40
N ASP A 322 6.87 1.44 -22.53
CA ASP A 322 6.80 2.90 -22.57
C ASP A 322 5.57 3.42 -21.80
N PRO A 323 5.69 4.50 -21.00
CA PRO A 323 4.62 4.98 -20.15
C PRO A 323 3.29 5.26 -20.86
N ALA A 324 3.30 5.76 -22.10
CA ALA A 324 2.08 6.01 -22.86
C ALA A 324 1.34 4.70 -23.17
N TYR A 325 2.09 3.63 -23.46
CA TYR A 325 1.53 2.30 -23.67
C TYR A 325 1.03 1.69 -22.36
N GLN A 326 1.74 1.87 -21.25
CA GLN A 326 1.27 1.43 -19.93
C GLN A 326 -0.09 2.06 -19.60
N ASP A 327 -0.21 3.38 -19.75
CA ASP A 327 -1.43 4.12 -19.48
C ASP A 327 -2.61 3.64 -20.34
N LEU A 328 -2.39 3.46 -21.65
CA LEU A 328 -3.43 2.92 -22.53
C LEU A 328 -3.85 1.50 -22.12
N ILE A 329 -2.89 0.63 -21.81
CA ILE A 329 -3.18 -0.73 -21.37
C ILE A 329 -4.10 -0.70 -20.14
N VAL A 330 -3.79 0.14 -19.16
CA VAL A 330 -4.64 0.33 -17.98
C VAL A 330 -6.01 0.86 -18.37
N ALA A 331 -6.09 1.89 -19.22
CA ALA A 331 -7.34 2.50 -19.63
C ALA A 331 -8.30 1.48 -20.24
N ARG A 332 -7.83 0.70 -21.21
CA ARG A 332 -8.67 -0.22 -21.97
C ARG A 332 -9.03 -1.48 -21.20
N ILE A 333 -8.08 -2.04 -20.43
CA ILE A 333 -8.36 -3.19 -19.57
C ILE A 333 -9.39 -2.81 -18.49
N CYS A 334 -9.17 -1.70 -17.79
CA CYS A 334 -10.09 -1.25 -16.74
C CYS A 334 -11.47 -0.92 -17.31
N GLY A 335 -11.53 -0.30 -18.49
CA GLY A 335 -12.79 0.00 -19.19
C GLY A 335 -13.59 -1.24 -19.51
N LYS A 336 -12.94 -2.23 -20.16
CA LYS A 336 -13.59 -3.50 -20.49
C LYS A 336 -14.02 -4.27 -19.23
N LEU A 337 -13.16 -4.38 -18.21
CA LEU A 337 -13.51 -5.04 -16.96
C LEU A 337 -14.70 -4.38 -16.26
N PHE A 338 -14.78 -3.05 -16.27
CA PHE A 338 -15.89 -2.32 -15.67
C PHE A 338 -17.23 -2.60 -16.39
N GLU A 339 -17.24 -2.60 -17.72
CA GLU A 339 -18.43 -2.95 -18.50
C GLU A 339 -18.85 -4.41 -18.31
N MET A 340 -17.90 -5.35 -18.29
CA MET A 340 -18.17 -6.76 -17.98
C MET A 340 -18.74 -6.93 -16.57
N ARG A 341 -18.27 -6.15 -15.59
CA ARG A 341 -18.83 -6.15 -14.22
C ARG A 341 -20.25 -5.61 -14.15
N LYS A 342 -20.57 -4.55 -14.92
CA LYS A 342 -21.94 -4.03 -15.03
C LYS A 342 -22.92 -5.05 -15.60
N ARG A 343 -22.42 -5.96 -16.45
CA ARG A 343 -23.18 -7.05 -17.07
C ARG A 343 -23.11 -8.38 -16.32
N GLU A 344 -22.41 -8.40 -15.19
CA GLU A 344 -22.22 -9.60 -14.37
C GLU A 344 -21.48 -10.77 -15.07
N GLU A 345 -20.70 -10.47 -16.11
CA GLU A 345 -19.98 -11.47 -16.91
C GLU A 345 -18.72 -12.01 -16.21
N ILE A 346 -18.14 -11.24 -15.27
CA ILE A 346 -16.96 -11.60 -14.48
C ILE A 346 -17.22 -11.45 -12.98
N PRO A 347 -16.53 -12.20 -12.09
CA PRO A 347 -16.77 -12.13 -10.66
C PRO A 347 -16.38 -10.76 -10.05
N PRO A 348 -16.95 -10.39 -8.90
CA PRO A 348 -16.45 -9.29 -8.08
C PRO A 348 -14.97 -9.50 -7.72
N GLY A 349 -14.19 -8.43 -7.72
CA GLY A 349 -12.75 -8.51 -7.52
C GLY A 349 -12.13 -7.14 -7.30
N MET A 350 -10.81 -7.08 -7.25
CA MET A 350 -10.08 -5.83 -7.01
C MET A 350 -8.97 -5.62 -8.06
N ILE A 351 -8.88 -4.39 -8.55
CA ILE A 351 -7.77 -3.90 -9.37
C ILE A 351 -6.78 -3.19 -8.44
N VAL A 352 -5.51 -3.60 -8.47
CA VAL A 352 -4.41 -2.99 -7.73
C VAL A 352 -3.56 -2.18 -8.71
N ILE A 353 -3.35 -0.91 -8.41
CA ILE A 353 -2.57 0.02 -9.24
C ILE A 353 -1.36 0.49 -8.45
N GLU A 354 -0.21 -0.09 -8.77
CA GLU A 354 1.08 0.39 -8.29
C GLU A 354 1.48 1.67 -9.03
N GLU A 355 2.14 2.59 -8.33
CA GLU A 355 2.53 3.90 -8.86
C GLU A 355 1.37 4.68 -9.51
N ALA A 356 0.23 4.69 -8.82
CA ALA A 356 -1.02 5.22 -9.36
C ALA A 356 -0.95 6.67 -9.87
N HIS A 357 0.00 7.48 -9.40
CA HIS A 357 0.20 8.84 -9.90
C HIS A 357 0.57 8.92 -11.39
N ASN A 358 0.99 7.80 -12.01
CA ASN A 358 1.22 7.70 -13.45
C ASN A 358 -0.07 7.51 -14.25
N PHE A 359 -1.11 6.95 -13.63
CA PHE A 359 -2.37 6.55 -14.29
C PHE A 359 -3.55 7.45 -13.91
N ILE A 360 -3.52 8.02 -12.72
CA ILE A 360 -4.55 8.93 -12.18
C ILE A 360 -3.87 10.19 -11.60
N PRO A 361 -3.14 10.97 -12.41
CA PRO A 361 -2.50 12.18 -11.96
C PRO A 361 -3.53 13.25 -11.52
N GLU A 362 -3.21 13.97 -10.45
CA GLU A 362 -3.96 15.17 -10.06
C GLU A 362 -3.81 16.26 -11.12
N ARG A 363 -4.84 17.11 -11.26
CA ARG A 363 -4.85 18.18 -12.26
C ARG A 363 -3.62 19.07 -12.11
N GLY A 364 -2.90 19.30 -13.21
CA GLY A 364 -1.69 20.12 -13.25
C GLY A 364 -0.38 19.36 -13.02
N PHE A 365 -0.42 18.08 -12.62
CA PHE A 365 0.78 17.24 -12.53
C PHE A 365 1.00 16.34 -13.76
N GLY A 366 -0.04 16.12 -14.57
CA GLY A 366 0.02 15.32 -15.78
C GLY A 366 -1.38 15.13 -16.39
N LYS A 367 -1.41 14.46 -17.53
CA LYS A 367 -2.61 13.91 -18.17
C LYS A 367 -2.35 12.42 -18.38
N ALA A 368 -3.38 11.61 -18.17
CA ALA A 368 -3.36 10.18 -18.46
C ALA A 368 -4.75 9.77 -18.97
N VAL A 369 -4.79 8.98 -20.03
CA VAL A 369 -6.00 8.44 -20.66
C VAL A 369 -6.79 7.60 -19.65
N SER A 370 -6.12 6.82 -18.81
CA SER A 370 -6.79 5.97 -17.81
C SER A 370 -7.46 6.76 -16.68
N THR A 371 -7.19 8.07 -16.54
CA THR A 371 -7.74 8.91 -15.44
C THR A 371 -9.25 8.82 -15.34
N GLN A 372 -9.95 8.91 -16.48
CA GLN A 372 -11.41 9.02 -16.48
C GLN A 372 -12.08 7.71 -16.07
N ILE A 373 -11.60 6.58 -16.59
CA ILE A 373 -12.15 5.27 -16.22
C ILE A 373 -11.82 4.91 -14.77
N LEU A 374 -10.63 5.23 -14.30
CA LEU A 374 -10.24 4.96 -12.90
C LEU A 374 -11.02 5.82 -11.91
N ARG A 375 -11.31 7.09 -12.24
CA ARG A 375 -12.26 7.92 -11.47
C ARG A 375 -13.64 7.29 -11.44
N THR A 376 -14.13 6.80 -12.58
CA THR A 376 -15.44 6.14 -12.70
C THR A 376 -15.51 4.88 -11.84
N ILE A 377 -14.46 4.04 -11.86
CA ILE A 377 -14.37 2.85 -11.00
C ILE A 377 -14.32 3.25 -9.52
N ALA A 378 -13.58 4.30 -9.15
CA ALA A 378 -13.55 4.77 -7.77
C ALA A 378 -14.90 5.32 -7.29
N SER A 379 -15.73 5.91 -8.16
CA SER A 379 -17.05 6.45 -7.78
C SER A 379 -18.19 5.43 -7.88
N GLU A 380 -18.11 4.48 -8.80
CA GLU A 380 -19.22 3.57 -9.14
C GLU A 380 -18.89 2.10 -8.97
N GLY A 381 -17.61 1.72 -8.96
CA GLY A 381 -17.14 0.33 -8.88
C GLY A 381 -17.71 -0.43 -7.69
N ARG A 382 -17.93 0.25 -6.55
CA ARG A 382 -18.63 -0.29 -5.38
C ARG A 382 -19.97 -0.95 -5.73
N LYS A 383 -20.79 -0.32 -6.58
CA LYS A 383 -22.13 -0.82 -6.98
C LYS A 383 -22.03 -2.14 -7.74
N PHE A 384 -20.90 -2.33 -8.43
CA PHE A 384 -20.63 -3.49 -9.27
C PHE A 384 -19.57 -4.40 -8.67
N GLY A 385 -19.22 -4.27 -7.38
CA GLY A 385 -18.20 -5.13 -6.75
C GLY A 385 -16.83 -5.12 -7.43
N LEU A 386 -16.45 -4.02 -8.08
CA LEU A 386 -15.12 -3.82 -8.64
C LEU A 386 -14.33 -2.85 -7.76
N GLY A 387 -13.46 -3.42 -6.96
CA GLY A 387 -12.58 -2.69 -6.05
C GLY A 387 -11.38 -2.07 -6.74
N LEU A 388 -10.84 -1.05 -6.07
CA LEU A 388 -9.63 -0.36 -6.51
C LEU A 388 -8.69 -0.23 -5.31
N MET A 389 -7.45 -0.67 -5.44
CA MET A 389 -6.36 -0.40 -4.51
C MET A 389 -5.34 0.50 -5.19
N VAL A 390 -5.16 1.71 -4.66
CA VAL A 390 -4.33 2.76 -5.22
C VAL A 390 -3.06 2.89 -4.39
N ILE A 391 -1.89 2.68 -4.99
CA ILE A 391 -0.61 2.70 -4.27
C ILE A 391 0.26 3.81 -4.85
N SER A 392 0.75 4.73 -4.01
CA SER A 392 1.57 5.84 -4.49
C SER A 392 2.47 6.44 -3.41
N GLN A 393 3.68 6.87 -3.81
CA GLN A 393 4.58 7.61 -2.91
C GLN A 393 4.27 9.09 -2.78
N ARG A 394 3.42 9.61 -3.67
CA ARG A 394 3.16 11.04 -3.81
C ARG A 394 1.66 11.25 -3.81
N PRO A 395 0.98 11.14 -2.65
CA PRO A 395 -0.46 11.37 -2.57
C PRO A 395 -0.88 12.73 -3.14
N ALA A 396 -0.04 13.77 -3.03
CA ALA A 396 -0.35 15.08 -3.62
C ALA A 396 -0.39 15.09 -5.16
N ARG A 397 0.13 14.04 -5.82
CA ARG A 397 0.13 13.89 -7.28
C ARG A 397 -0.94 12.93 -7.80
N VAL A 398 -1.68 12.27 -6.92
CA VAL A 398 -2.79 11.39 -7.31
C VAL A 398 -4.08 12.19 -7.21
N ASP A 399 -5.02 11.94 -8.13
CA ASP A 399 -6.32 12.59 -8.13
C ASP A 399 -7.00 12.51 -6.75
N LYS A 400 -7.31 13.69 -6.20
CA LYS A 400 -7.92 13.83 -4.88
C LYS A 400 -9.31 13.22 -4.78
N ASN A 401 -10.06 13.16 -5.89
CA ASN A 401 -11.38 12.54 -5.88
C ASN A 401 -11.24 11.03 -5.80
N VAL A 402 -10.20 10.43 -6.39
CA VAL A 402 -9.92 9.00 -6.21
C VAL A 402 -9.47 8.71 -4.78
N ILE A 403 -8.55 9.51 -4.23
CA ILE A 403 -8.13 9.35 -2.81
C ILE A 403 -9.32 9.48 -1.86
N SER A 404 -10.21 10.46 -2.05
CA SER A 404 -11.37 10.65 -1.17
C SER A 404 -12.40 9.52 -1.25
N GLN A 405 -12.41 8.75 -2.33
CA GLN A 405 -13.26 7.56 -2.47
C GLN A 405 -12.60 6.29 -1.91
N CYS A 406 -11.31 6.37 -1.51
CA CYS A 406 -10.64 5.28 -0.80
C CYS A 406 -11.01 5.36 0.68
N ASN A 407 -12.04 4.61 1.07
CA ASN A 407 -12.51 4.61 2.44
C ASN A 407 -11.52 3.93 3.40
N THR A 408 -10.78 2.92 2.93
CA THR A 408 -9.66 2.38 3.69
C THR A 408 -8.36 3.04 3.25
N GLN A 409 -7.65 3.65 4.19
CA GLN A 409 -6.41 4.36 3.94
C GLN A 409 -5.31 3.82 4.85
N ILE A 410 -4.21 3.42 4.22
CA ILE A 410 -3.04 2.84 4.87
C ILE A 410 -1.89 3.81 4.66
N ILE A 411 -1.62 4.60 5.70
CA ILE A 411 -0.69 5.72 5.65
C ILE A 411 0.58 5.31 6.40
N LEU A 412 1.61 4.98 5.64
CA LEU A 412 2.96 4.78 6.17
C LEU A 412 3.63 6.15 6.33
N ARG A 413 4.90 6.14 6.76
CA ARG A 413 5.63 7.37 7.03
C ARG A 413 5.64 8.34 5.84
N LEU A 414 5.16 9.56 6.07
CA LEU A 414 5.21 10.69 5.12
C LEU A 414 5.96 11.86 5.75
N THR A 415 6.87 12.47 5.01
CA THR A 415 7.67 13.62 5.50
C THR A 415 7.47 14.90 4.68
N ASN A 416 6.91 14.79 3.47
CA ASN A 416 6.67 15.94 2.61
C ASN A 416 5.40 16.69 3.07
N PRO A 417 5.46 18.02 3.33
CA PRO A 417 4.29 18.78 3.77
C PRO A 417 3.10 18.76 2.79
N ASN A 418 3.34 18.72 1.49
CA ASN A 418 2.28 18.67 0.48
C ASN A 418 1.55 17.33 0.53
N ASP A 419 2.30 16.23 0.68
CA ASP A 419 1.74 14.88 0.78
C ASP A 419 0.96 14.70 2.08
N ILE A 420 1.48 15.22 3.20
CA ILE A 420 0.78 15.22 4.49
C ILE A 420 -0.51 16.03 4.41
N ASN A 421 -0.48 17.20 3.78
CA ASN A 421 -1.68 18.02 3.61
C ASN A 421 -2.72 17.35 2.69
N ALA A 422 -2.29 16.61 1.66
CA ALA A 422 -3.18 15.84 0.81
C ALA A 422 -3.91 14.76 1.62
N VAL A 423 -3.17 14.01 2.45
CA VAL A 423 -3.74 13.00 3.36
C VAL A 423 -4.68 13.64 4.38
N ARG A 424 -4.26 14.72 5.04
CA ARG A 424 -5.09 15.42 6.04
C ARG A 424 -6.42 15.93 5.48
N LYS A 425 -6.46 16.30 4.19
CA LYS A 425 -7.69 16.75 3.52
C LYS A 425 -8.56 15.59 3.02
N GLY A 426 -7.96 14.43 2.74
CA GLY A 426 -8.64 13.27 2.18
C GLY A 426 -9.10 12.25 3.22
N VAL A 427 -8.75 12.42 4.50
CA VAL A 427 -9.05 11.49 5.59
C VAL A 427 -9.89 12.18 6.65
N GLU A 428 -11.06 11.63 6.94
CA GLU A 428 -11.87 12.04 8.08
C GLU A 428 -11.30 11.46 9.39
N GLY A 429 -11.39 12.22 10.49
CA GLY A 429 -10.97 11.75 11.81
C GLY A 429 -9.46 11.82 12.10
N LEU A 430 -8.66 12.40 11.20
CA LEU A 430 -7.22 12.62 11.43
C LEU A 430 -6.98 13.77 12.42
N THR A 431 -6.51 13.46 13.63
CA THR A 431 -6.14 14.47 14.64
C THR A 431 -4.78 15.12 14.32
N ALA A 432 -4.52 16.31 14.88
CA ALA A 432 -3.22 16.97 14.73
C ALA A 432 -2.07 16.13 15.32
N GLU A 433 -2.31 15.44 16.43
CA GLU A 433 -1.36 14.51 17.04
C GLU A 433 -1.02 13.37 16.09
N MET A 434 -2.02 12.75 15.46
CA MET A 434 -1.77 11.62 14.55
C MET A 434 -1.05 12.04 13.27
N VAL A 435 -1.23 13.29 12.82
CA VAL A 435 -0.41 13.87 11.74
C VAL A 435 1.07 13.96 12.15
N GLU A 436 1.37 14.30 13.41
CA GLU A 436 2.74 14.28 13.93
C GLU A 436 3.29 12.86 14.05
N ASP A 437 2.45 11.90 14.43
CA ASP A 437 2.82 10.48 14.46
C ASP A 437 3.19 9.96 13.06
N ILE A 438 2.39 10.28 12.03
CA ILE A 438 2.68 9.91 10.62
C ILE A 438 4.08 10.37 10.18
N LYS A 439 4.54 11.55 10.64
CA LYS A 439 5.88 12.07 10.32
C LYS A 439 7.00 11.24 10.96
N ARG A 440 6.71 10.64 12.12
CA ARG A 440 7.67 9.95 12.99
C ARG A 440 7.57 8.42 12.92
N LEU A 441 6.58 7.86 12.23
CA LEU A 441 6.36 6.42 12.09
C LEU A 441 7.66 5.66 11.74
N PRO A 442 8.00 4.60 12.49
CA PRO A 442 9.09 3.70 12.11
C PRO A 442 8.75 2.92 10.82
N PRO A 443 9.74 2.45 10.04
CA PRO A 443 9.50 1.51 8.95
C PRO A 443 8.70 0.29 9.41
N GLY A 444 7.81 -0.21 8.54
CA GLY A 444 6.91 -1.32 8.88
C GLY A 444 5.75 -0.95 9.81
N ASN A 445 5.55 0.35 10.10
CA ASN A 445 4.37 0.84 10.80
C ASN A 445 3.51 1.70 9.88
N ALA A 446 2.20 1.62 10.06
CA ALA A 446 1.22 2.40 9.30
C ALA A 446 0.10 2.88 10.20
N VAL A 447 -0.42 4.08 9.94
CA VAL A 447 -1.75 4.48 10.40
C VAL A 447 -2.77 3.86 9.47
N ILE A 448 -3.74 3.14 10.03
CA ILE A 448 -4.85 2.53 9.32
C ILE A 448 -6.12 3.30 9.65
N VAL A 449 -6.79 3.77 8.61
CA VAL A 449 -8.13 4.33 8.66
C VAL A 449 -9.02 3.43 7.83
N SER A 450 -10.17 3.02 8.35
CA SER A 450 -11.13 2.20 7.63
C SER A 450 -12.53 2.44 8.22
N PRO A 451 -13.63 2.33 7.44
CA PRO A 451 -14.97 2.59 7.96
C PRO A 451 -15.43 1.69 9.10
N GLU A 452 -14.74 0.57 9.29
CA GLU A 452 -15.07 -0.42 10.32
C GLU A 452 -14.37 -0.12 11.62
N LEU A 453 -13.25 0.60 11.52
CA LEU A 453 -12.48 1.03 12.66
C LEU A 453 -13.15 2.26 13.27
N GLU A 454 -13.45 2.18 14.56
CA GLU A 454 -14.06 3.28 15.30
C GLU A 454 -13.17 4.52 15.39
N ARG A 455 -11.87 4.29 15.26
CA ARG A 455 -10.86 5.34 15.18
C ARG A 455 -9.67 4.85 14.36
N PRO A 456 -8.87 5.76 13.81
CA PRO A 456 -7.60 5.37 13.26
C PRO A 456 -6.70 4.64 14.26
N VAL A 457 -5.95 3.65 13.78
CA VAL A 457 -5.05 2.85 14.61
C VAL A 457 -3.66 2.76 13.99
N ILE A 458 -2.63 2.72 14.84
CA ILE A 458 -1.27 2.44 14.39
C ILE A 458 -1.07 0.93 14.37
N VAL A 459 -0.56 0.40 13.26
CA VAL A 459 -0.35 -1.03 13.04
C VAL A 459 1.10 -1.29 12.67
N ARG A 460 1.73 -2.22 13.40
CA ARG A 460 2.97 -2.88 13.00
C ARG A 460 2.64 -3.91 11.94
N ILE A 461 2.88 -3.56 10.68
CA ILE A 461 2.61 -4.41 9.52
C ILE A 461 3.39 -5.72 9.65
N ARG A 462 2.68 -6.84 9.48
CA ARG A 462 3.29 -8.17 9.56
C ARG A 462 4.32 -8.36 8.46
N VAL A 463 5.26 -9.28 8.69
CA VAL A 463 6.13 -9.73 7.60
C VAL A 463 5.33 -10.47 6.54
N ARG A 464 5.79 -10.43 5.29
CA ARG A 464 5.16 -11.14 4.16
C ARG A 464 5.36 -12.64 4.29
N LYS A 465 4.31 -13.42 4.01
CA LYS A 465 4.40 -14.89 3.91
C LYS A 465 5.22 -15.28 2.67
N SER A 466 5.10 -14.50 1.62
CA SER A 466 5.84 -14.66 0.36
C SER A 466 7.10 -13.81 0.33
N ARG A 467 7.98 -14.10 -0.62
CA ARG A 467 9.17 -13.31 -0.87
C ARG A 467 8.82 -11.90 -1.35
N HIS A 468 9.54 -10.89 -0.89
CA HIS A 468 9.56 -9.56 -1.49
C HIS A 468 10.79 -9.44 -2.40
N GLY A 469 10.62 -8.88 -3.60
CA GLY A 469 11.70 -8.78 -4.59
C GLY A 469 12.98 -8.18 -4.01
N HIS A 470 14.14 -8.70 -4.41
CA HIS A 470 15.43 -8.20 -3.96
C HIS A 470 15.63 -6.76 -4.43
N ALA A 471 15.88 -5.84 -3.51
CA ALA A 471 16.62 -4.63 -3.87
C ALA A 471 17.93 -5.10 -4.51
N VAL A 472 18.27 -4.58 -5.69
CA VAL A 472 19.53 -4.93 -6.37
C VAL A 472 20.67 -4.66 -5.39
N GLU A 473 21.30 -5.71 -4.88
CA GLU A 473 22.51 -5.55 -4.06
C GLU A 473 23.61 -4.97 -4.96
N ILE A 474 23.93 -3.70 -4.76
CA ILE A 474 24.95 -2.99 -5.54
C ILE A 474 26.35 -3.56 -5.23
N PHE A 475 26.52 -4.20 -4.08
CA PHE A 475 27.75 -4.88 -3.69
C PHE A 475 27.48 -6.36 -3.49
N GLY A 476 27.77 -7.14 -4.53
CA GLY A 476 27.80 -8.60 -4.43
C GLY A 476 28.76 -9.06 -3.34
N GLU A 477 28.34 -10.12 -2.66
CA GLU A 477 29.09 -10.94 -1.71
C GLU A 477 30.60 -10.70 -1.72
N LYS A 478 31.16 -10.31 -0.56
CA LYS A 478 32.57 -10.56 -0.28
C LYS A 478 32.82 -12.04 -0.51
N ARG A 479 33.42 -12.38 -1.66
CA ARG A 479 33.93 -13.72 -1.97
C ARG A 479 34.56 -14.28 -0.71
N GLY A 480 33.86 -15.25 -0.11
CA GLY A 480 34.34 -15.98 1.05
C GLY A 480 35.76 -16.44 0.77
N GLY A 481 36.67 -16.07 1.67
CA GLY A 481 38.03 -16.57 1.64
C GLY A 481 37.99 -18.09 1.55
N ARG A 482 38.42 -18.64 0.42
CA ARG A 482 38.74 -20.06 0.30
C ARG A 482 39.67 -20.40 1.47
N LYS A 483 39.16 -21.12 2.47
CA LYS A 483 39.97 -21.94 3.36
C LYS A 483 40.68 -22.95 2.46
N LYS A 484 41.90 -22.62 2.02
CA LYS A 484 42.81 -23.61 1.44
C LYS A 484 43.15 -24.60 2.55
N SER A 485 42.67 -25.82 2.38
CA SER A 485 43.20 -27.01 3.02
C SER A 485 44.72 -27.01 2.87
N LYS A 486 45.45 -27.02 3.99
CA LYS A 486 46.89 -27.32 4.01
C LYS A 486 47.07 -28.80 3.66
N SER A 487 47.28 -29.10 2.38
CA SER A 487 47.97 -30.31 1.96
C SER A 487 49.43 -29.92 1.66
N GLY A 488 50.36 -30.53 2.40
CA GLY A 488 51.79 -30.26 2.27
C GLY A 488 52.31 -30.62 0.88
N GLY A 489 53.20 -29.76 0.38
CA GLY A 489 53.95 -29.98 -0.85
C GLY A 489 55.01 -28.90 -0.97
N LYS A 490 56.25 -29.25 -0.64
CA LYS A 490 57.47 -28.44 -0.86
C LYS A 490 57.65 -28.22 -2.36
N VAL A 491 57.75 -26.98 -2.82
CA VAL A 491 58.47 -26.63 -4.06
C VAL A 491 59.10 -25.22 -3.91
N GLU A 492 60.32 -25.12 -4.41
CA GLU A 492 61.36 -24.11 -4.20
C GLU A 492 61.04 -22.69 -4.72
N ARG A 493 61.58 -21.69 -4.01
CA ARG A 493 61.62 -20.27 -4.44
C ARG A 493 62.73 -20.08 -5.48
N LYS A 494 62.37 -19.60 -6.68
CA LYS A 494 63.27 -18.82 -7.54
C LYS A 494 62.93 -17.33 -7.40
N GLU A 495 63.90 -16.57 -6.94
CA GLU A 495 63.89 -15.11 -6.95
C GLU A 495 64.02 -14.58 -8.38
N LYS A 496 63.20 -13.60 -8.74
CA LYS A 496 63.56 -12.59 -9.74
C LYS A 496 63.13 -11.21 -9.24
N LYS A 497 64.14 -10.36 -9.07
CA LYS A 497 64.07 -8.92 -8.89
C LYS A 497 63.45 -8.29 -10.14
N ASP A 498 62.60 -7.29 -9.95
CA ASP A 498 62.59 -6.11 -10.80
C ASP A 498 62.03 -4.90 -10.03
N GLY A 499 62.86 -3.86 -9.99
CA GLY A 499 62.61 -2.63 -9.27
C GLY A 499 61.92 -1.57 -10.11
N GLY A 500 60.88 -0.96 -9.54
CA GLY A 500 60.82 0.50 -9.37
C GLY A 500 60.74 1.38 -10.61
N PHE A 501 59.60 1.33 -11.33
CA PHE A 501 59.20 2.36 -12.29
C PHE A 501 58.41 3.53 -11.65
N LEU A 502 58.33 3.60 -10.31
CA LEU A 502 57.46 4.52 -9.56
C LEU A 502 58.21 5.61 -8.78
N LYS A 503 59.29 6.17 -9.34
CA LYS A 503 60.00 7.31 -8.74
C LYS A 503 60.10 8.56 -9.63
N LYS A 504 59.23 8.69 -10.64
CA LYS A 504 59.26 9.82 -11.61
C LYS A 504 57.98 10.67 -11.71
N ILE A 505 56.98 10.49 -10.83
CA ILE A 505 55.67 11.15 -10.99
C ILE A 505 55.26 12.11 -9.86
N PHE A 506 55.93 12.15 -8.70
CA PHE A 506 55.57 13.10 -7.64
C PHE A 506 56.79 13.80 -7.00
N GLY A 507 57.13 14.96 -7.57
CA GLY A 507 57.58 16.19 -6.89
C GLY A 507 58.87 16.20 -6.07
N GLY A 508 59.81 17.07 -6.50
CA GLY A 508 60.46 17.97 -5.55
C GLY A 508 59.54 19.12 -5.16
#